data_AF-A0A3B9H5M8-F1
#
_entry.id   AF-A0A3B9H5M8-F1
#
_cell.length_a   1.000
_cell.length_b   1.000
_cell.length_c   1.000
_cell.angle_alpha   90.00
_cell.angle_beta   90.00
_cell.angle_gamma   90.00
#
_symmetry.space_group_name_H-M   'P 1'
#
loop_
_entity.id
_entity.type
_entity.pdbx_description
1 polymer ?
#
loop_
_entity_poly.entity_id
_entity_poly.type
_entity_poly.pdbx_seq_one_letter_code
_entity_poly.pdbx_strand_id
1 'polypeptide(L)'
;MESSFPIELDWASYSQGKLTVHLTNKPEGTYLLKLYSINGQKLMDRVGSDQHLSIDFPNLSSGLYLVRLNAPAGGNTIKIVVP
;
A
#
# COMPACT_ATOMS: atom_id res chain seq x y z
N MET A 1 11.62 -18.87 -4.09
CA MET A 1 11.55 -18.78 -2.62
C MET A 1 10.87 -17.45 -2.31
N GLU A 2 9.58 -17.44 -1.99
CA GLU A 2 8.91 -16.20 -1.59
C GLU A 2 9.45 -15.81 -0.22
N SER A 3 10.29 -14.78 -0.17
CA SER A 3 10.81 -14.24 1.09
C SER A 3 9.62 -13.79 1.94
N SER A 4 9.50 -14.36 3.14
CA SER A 4 8.45 -14.02 4.10
C SER A 4 8.84 -12.71 4.77
N PHE A 5 8.53 -11.60 4.11
CA PHE A 5 8.69 -10.29 4.73
C PHE A 5 7.52 -10.02 5.68
N PRO A 6 7.72 -9.20 6.74
CA PRO A 6 6.61 -8.76 7.56
C PRO A 6 5.55 -8.07 6.69
N ILE A 7 4.31 -8.49 6.88
CA ILE A 7 3.15 -8.00 6.15
C ILE A 7 2.40 -7.04 7.04
N GLU A 8 2.29 -5.80 6.60
CA GLU A 8 1.42 -4.81 7.23
C GLU A 8 0.15 -4.66 6.42
N LEU A 9 -0.98 -4.54 7.13
CA LEU A 9 -2.33 -4.50 6.56
C LEU A 9 -3.04 -3.28 7.12
N ASP A 10 -3.57 -2.46 6.23
CA ASP A 10 -4.37 -1.30 6.63
C ASP A 10 -5.57 -1.12 5.69
N TRP A 11 -6.66 -0.59 6.25
CA TRP A 11 -7.88 -0.30 5.51
C TRP A 11 -7.93 1.19 5.18
N ALA A 12 -8.13 1.51 3.91
CA ALA A 12 -8.30 2.90 3.48
C ALA A 12 -9.64 3.14 2.82
N SER A 13 -10.33 4.19 3.30
CA SER A 13 -11.50 4.76 2.64
C SER A 13 -11.04 5.69 1.52
N TYR A 14 -11.26 5.29 0.27
CA TYR A 14 -10.90 6.07 -0.90
C TYR A 14 -12.05 6.98 -1.34
N SER A 15 -11.80 8.26 -1.58
CA SER A 15 -12.82 9.23 -1.99
C SER A 15 -12.52 9.92 -3.33
N GLN A 16 -11.25 10.11 -3.73
CA GLN A 16 -10.91 11.05 -4.83
C GLN A 16 -9.67 10.70 -5.68
N GLY A 17 -9.51 9.46 -6.13
CA GLY A 17 -8.60 9.16 -7.24
C GLY A 17 -7.09 9.27 -6.94
N LYS A 18 -6.69 9.56 -5.68
CA LYS A 18 -5.30 9.48 -5.22
C LYS A 18 -5.12 8.75 -3.89
N LEU A 19 -4.20 7.77 -3.86
CA LEU A 19 -3.75 7.06 -2.66
C LEU A 19 -2.32 7.50 -2.35
N THR A 20 -2.09 8.10 -1.18
CA THR A 20 -0.73 8.37 -0.72
C THR A 20 -0.39 7.42 0.41
N VAL A 21 0.68 6.65 0.24
CA VAL A 21 1.22 5.74 1.23
C VAL A 21 2.49 6.33 1.81
N HIS A 22 2.50 6.51 3.13
CA HIS A 22 3.66 6.92 3.90
C HIS A 22 4.13 5.74 4.73
N LEU A 23 5.40 5.38 4.58
CA LEU A 23 6.05 4.41 5.45
C LEU A 23 6.65 5.13 6.65
N THR A 24 6.55 4.54 7.85
CA THR A 24 7.16 5.12 9.05
C THR A 24 8.67 5.28 8.91
N ASN A 25 9.33 4.26 8.35
CA ASN A 25 10.76 4.25 8.09
C ASN A 25 11.02 4.15 6.58
N LYS A 26 12.22 4.57 6.15
CA LYS A 26 12.68 4.28 4.79
C LYS A 26 13.05 2.79 4.72
N PRO A 27 12.49 2.02 3.79
CA PRO A 27 12.83 0.60 3.67
C PRO A 27 14.28 0.44 3.19
N GLU A 28 14.98 -0.57 3.71
CA GLU A 28 16.36 -0.92 3.33
C GLU A 28 16.45 -1.62 1.95
N GLY A 29 15.41 -1.51 1.13
CA GLY A 29 15.29 -2.17 -0.16
C GLY A 29 13.96 -1.87 -0.83
N THR A 30 13.59 -2.71 -1.79
CA THR A 30 12.28 -2.61 -2.43
C THR A 30 11.21 -3.26 -1.57
N TYR A 31 10.01 -2.69 -1.62
CA TYR A 31 8.79 -3.28 -1.08
C TYR A 31 7.77 -3.47 -2.19
N LEU A 32 6.82 -4.37 -1.93
CA LEU A 32 5.67 -4.62 -2.80
C LEU A 32 4.39 -4.18 -2.09
N LEU A 33 3.76 -3.14 -2.62
CA LEU A 33 2.43 -2.70 -2.22
C LEU A 33 1.39 -3.42 -3.07
N LYS A 34 0.35 -3.95 -2.43
CA LYS A 34 -0.79 -4.59 -3.08
C LYS A 34 -2.08 -3.91 -2.66
N LEU A 35 -2.95 -3.65 -3.62
CA LEU A 35 -4.28 -3.10 -3.36
C LEU A 35 -5.33 -4.15 -3.68
N TYR A 36 -6.31 -4.32 -2.79
CA TYR A 36 -7.44 -5.21 -2.96
C TYR A 36 -8.75 -4.45 -2.76
N SER A 37 -9.78 -4.83 -3.52
CA SER A 37 -11.15 -4.41 -3.25
C SER A 37 -11.66 -5.00 -1.94
N ILE A 38 -12.77 -4.46 -1.42
CA ILE A 38 -13.45 -5.01 -0.24
C ILE A 38 -13.83 -6.50 -0.38
N ASN A 39 -14.03 -6.97 -1.62
CA ASN A 39 -14.36 -8.36 -1.92
C ASN A 39 -13.10 -9.25 -2.03
N GLY A 40 -11.91 -8.73 -1.72
CA GLY A 40 -10.65 -9.44 -1.78
C GLY A 40 -10.05 -9.57 -3.19
N GLN A 41 -10.64 -8.93 -4.21
CA GLN A 41 -10.08 -8.93 -5.56
C GLN A 41 -8.84 -8.05 -5.60
N LYS A 42 -7.70 -8.59 -6.04
CA LYS A 42 -6.48 -7.80 -6.25
C LYS A 42 -6.69 -6.83 -7.42
N LEU A 43 -6.46 -5.55 -7.16
CA LEU A 43 -6.58 -4.47 -8.15
C LEU A 43 -5.23 -4.04 -8.68
N MET A 44 -4.17 -4.11 -7.86
CA MET A 44 -2.85 -3.58 -8.22
C MET A 44 -1.73 -4.24 -7.42
N ASP A 45 -0.56 -4.35 -8.06
CA ASP A 45 0.75 -4.57 -7.46
C ASP A 45 1.68 -3.40 -7.84
N ARG A 46 2.41 -2.84 -6.88
CA ARG A 46 3.35 -1.73 -7.10
C ARG A 46 4.61 -1.94 -6.29
N VAL A 47 5.75 -1.87 -6.96
CA VAL A 47 7.06 -1.87 -6.30
C VAL A 47 7.44 -0.43 -5.96
N GLY A 48 7.93 -0.23 -4.75
CA GLY A 48 8.52 1.03 -4.30
C GLY A 48 9.83 0.79 -3.55
N SER A 49 10.64 1.84 -3.40
CA SER A 49 11.88 1.83 -2.62
C SER A 49 12.02 3.05 -1.70
N ASP A 50 11.11 4.02 -1.84
CA ASP A 50 11.14 5.25 -1.07
C ASP A 50 10.14 5.20 0.08
N GLN A 51 10.40 6.02 1.10
CA GLN A 51 9.52 6.20 2.25
C GLN A 51 8.14 6.75 1.87
N HIS A 52 8.07 7.50 0.76
CA HIS A 52 6.85 8.10 0.25
C HIS A 52 6.51 7.48 -1.11
N LEU A 53 5.27 7.00 -1.24
CA LEU A 53 4.75 6.50 -2.51
C LEU A 53 3.36 7.09 -2.74
N SER A 54 3.24 7.82 -3.84
CA SER A 54 1.97 8.33 -4.33
C SER A 54 1.52 7.48 -5.51
N ILE A 55 0.27 7.02 -5.47
CA ILE A 55 -0.34 6.24 -6.55
C ILE A 55 -1.68 6.88 -6.90
N ASP A 56 -1.81 7.28 -8.17
CA ASP A 56 -3.07 7.78 -8.71
C ASP A 56 -3.91 6.61 -9.22
N PHE A 57 -5.17 6.52 -8.79
CA PHE A 57 -6.15 5.57 -9.31
C PHE A 57 -7.33 6.34 -9.91
N PRO A 58 -7.20 6.83 -11.16
CA PRO A 58 -8.17 7.77 -11.75
C PRO A 58 -9.59 7.21 -11.90
N ASN A 59 -9.75 5.88 -11.84
CA ASN A 59 -11.03 5.20 -12.03
C ASN A 59 -11.41 4.29 -10.85
N LEU A 60 -10.81 4.47 -9.67
CA LEU A 60 -11.24 3.72 -8.49
C LEU A 60 -12.54 4.35 -7.95
N SER A 61 -13.59 3.55 -7.82
CA SER A 61 -14.80 3.99 -7.13
C SER A 61 -14.48 4.40 -5.70
N SER A 62 -15.26 5.33 -5.14
CA SER A 62 -15.16 5.62 -3.72
C SER A 62 -15.59 4.39 -2.90
N GLY A 63 -14.85 4.05 -1.85
CA GLY A 63 -15.12 2.83 -1.09
C GLY A 63 -13.98 2.42 -0.16
N LEU A 64 -14.16 1.31 0.55
CA LEU A 64 -13.12 0.71 1.39
C LEU A 64 -12.25 -0.25 0.56
N TYR A 65 -10.93 -0.11 0.74
CA TYR A 65 -9.94 -0.95 0.09
C TYR A 65 -8.93 -1.46 1.12
N LEU A 66 -8.43 -2.65 0.86
CA LEU A 66 -7.37 -3.25 1.67
C LEU A 66 -6.02 -2.97 1.01
N VAL A 67 -5.11 -2.37 1.77
CA VAL A 67 -3.72 -2.15 1.36
C VAL A 67 -2.84 -3.13 2.12
N ARG A 68 -1.99 -3.84 1.37
CA ARG A 68 -1.02 -4.78 1.92
C ARG A 68 0.38 -4.37 1.52
N LEU A 69 1.25 -4.17 2.49
CA LEU A 69 2.67 -3.91 2.27
C LEU A 69 3.49 -5.16 2.57
N ASN A 70 4.36 -5.52 1.65
CA ASN A 70 5.35 -6.57 1.81
C ASN A 70 6.74 -5.92 1.72
N ALA A 71 7.34 -5.61 2.88
CA ALA A 71 8.57 -4.83 2.96
C ALA A 71 9.65 -5.54 3.80
N PRO A 72 10.94 -5.46 3.41
CA PRO A 72 12.05 -5.98 4.21
C PRO A 72 11.95 -5.55 5.68
N ALA A 73 12.35 -6.45 6.59
CA ALA A 73 12.19 -6.27 8.03
C ALA A 73 12.76 -4.90 8.48
N GLY A 74 11.91 -4.09 9.12
CA GLY A 74 12.25 -2.73 9.55
C GLY A 74 11.13 -1.95 10.25
N GLY A 75 10.04 -2.62 10.68
CA GLY A 75 8.95 -1.99 11.42
C GLY A 75 8.18 -0.90 10.64
N ASN A 76 8.07 -1.05 9.32
CA ASN A 76 7.41 -0.05 8.47
C ASN A 76 5.89 -0.13 8.63
N THR A 77 5.26 0.77 9.40
CA THR A 77 3.78 0.86 9.36
C THR A 77 3.32 1.66 8.14
N ILE A 78 2.15 1.28 7.62
CA ILE A 78 1.47 2.00 6.54
C ILE A 78 0.70 3.13 7.19
N LYS A 79 0.97 4.38 6.80
CA LYS A 79 0.05 5.50 7.03
C LYS A 79 -0.56 5.88 5.70
N ILE A 80 -1.86 5.63 5.58
CA ILE A 80 -2.61 5.99 4.38
C ILE A 80 -3.14 7.40 4.55
N VAL A 81 -2.78 8.27 3.60
CA VAL A 81 -3.29 9.64 3.53
C VAL A 81 -4.19 9.71 2.30
N VAL A 82 -5.48 9.90 2.56
CA VAL A 82 -6.50 10.16 1.55
C VAL A 82 -6.83 11.66 1.62
N PRO A 83 -6.77 12.39 0.49
CA PRO A 83 -7.14 13.79 0.45
C PRO A 83 -8.64 14.02 0.73
#